data_AF-A0A315TWQ5-F1
#
_entry.id   AF-A0A315TWQ5-F1
#
_cell.length_a   1.000
_cell.length_b   1.000
_cell.length_c   1.000
_cell.angle_alpha   90.00
_cell.angle_beta   90.00
_cell.angle_gamma   90.00
#
_symmetry.space_group_name_H-M   'P 1'
#
loop_
_entity.id
_entity.type
_entity.pdbx_description
1 polymer ?
#
loop_
_entity_poly.entity_id
_entity_poly.type
_entity_poly.pdbx_seq_one_letter_code
_entity_poly.pdbx_strand_id
1 'polypeptide(L)'
;MNNSRSFWVTGASNGLGLALVERLLEQGHRVGASGKASEALETLAVRHGSRLLRLPWQLHEEGKAASAAEQICHAWCSLDGLIINAGTSDYLADDVADSDVFEAIVTDNQLASEHCLASALPLLAKGYQPQVMAIFNRYSALQLYSPTQVSAGWNNVPQWSREQRQVLKDQGIDLTVVAPQSLKTPVTSVQAVPNAWTPQGAADELITRLALREPELVLEVLDISSLWPLSR
;
A
#
# COMPACT_ATOMS: atom_id res chain seq x y z
N MET A 1 12.47 17.90 17.03
CA MET A 1 12.21 16.71 17.88
C MET A 1 12.19 15.52 16.95
N ASN A 2 13.19 14.65 17.04
CA ASN A 2 13.41 13.55 16.11
C ASN A 2 12.55 12.36 16.54
N ASN A 3 11.24 12.39 16.25
CA ASN A 3 10.33 11.30 16.62
C ASN A 3 10.35 10.24 15.51
N SER A 4 11.38 9.40 15.53
CA SER A 4 11.52 8.28 14.59
C SER A 4 10.34 7.33 14.74
N ARG A 5 9.54 7.20 13.68
CA ARG A 5 8.38 6.29 13.61
C ARG A 5 8.74 4.99 12.89
N SER A 6 7.96 3.93 13.10
CA SER A 6 8.05 2.67 12.34
C SER A 6 6.91 2.54 11.32
N PHE A 7 7.26 2.21 10.08
CA PHE A 7 6.33 1.98 8.99
C PHE A 7 6.50 0.59 8.38
N TRP A 8 5.41 0.01 7.90
CA TRP A 8 5.43 -1.18 7.06
C TRP A 8 4.89 -0.79 5.69
N VAL A 9 5.70 -0.94 4.64
CA VAL A 9 5.34 -0.61 3.26
C VAL A 9 5.27 -1.90 2.44
N THR A 10 4.14 -2.15 1.78
CA THR A 10 3.97 -3.27 0.84
C THR A 10 4.33 -2.84 -0.59
N GLY A 11 4.57 -3.79 -1.50
CA GLY A 11 4.96 -3.48 -2.88
C GLY A 11 6.25 -2.64 -2.97
N ALA A 12 7.20 -2.86 -2.07
CA ALA A 12 8.34 -1.98 -1.81
C ALA A 12 9.54 -2.16 -2.76
N SER A 13 9.46 -3.08 -3.72
CA SER A 13 10.62 -3.50 -4.51
C SER A 13 11.01 -2.53 -5.62
N ASN A 14 10.06 -1.75 -6.13
CA ASN A 14 10.22 -0.81 -7.23
C ASN A 14 9.19 0.34 -7.15
N GLY A 15 9.23 1.25 -8.13
CA GLY A 15 8.19 2.24 -8.35
C GLY A 15 7.88 3.08 -7.10
N LEU A 16 6.59 3.35 -6.90
CA LEU A 16 6.09 4.16 -5.78
C LEU A 16 6.44 3.56 -4.41
N GLY A 17 6.32 2.24 -4.25
CA GLY A 17 6.60 1.57 -2.98
C GLY A 17 8.05 1.72 -2.55
N LEU A 18 9.00 1.56 -3.48
CA LEU A 18 10.41 1.80 -3.23
C LEU A 18 10.67 3.27 -2.88
N ALA A 19 10.09 4.20 -3.64
CA ALA A 19 10.25 5.64 -3.38
C ALA A 19 9.71 6.06 -2.00
N LEU A 20 8.60 5.45 -1.55
CA LEU A 20 8.07 5.65 -0.20
C LEU A 20 9.05 5.14 0.87
N VAL A 21 9.65 3.96 0.66
CA VAL A 21 10.66 3.40 1.58
C VAL A 21 11.88 4.32 1.68
N GLU A 22 12.43 4.73 0.54
CA GLU A 22 13.56 5.66 0.46
C GLU A 22 13.27 6.93 1.26
N ARG A 23 12.13 7.55 0.99
CA ARG A 23 11.78 8.83 1.58
C ARG A 23 11.55 8.77 3.08
N LEU A 24 10.88 7.72 3.58
CA LEU A 24 10.70 7.49 5.00
C LEU A 24 12.04 7.25 5.72
N LEU A 25 12.94 6.47 5.11
CA LEU A 25 14.28 6.22 5.65
C LEU A 25 15.15 7.48 5.70
N GLU A 26 15.06 8.34 4.69
CA GLU A 26 15.73 9.64 4.64
C GLU A 26 15.22 10.61 5.71
N GLN A 27 13.94 10.52 6.08
CA GLN A 27 13.36 11.25 7.22
C GLN A 27 13.74 10.67 8.59
N GLY A 28 14.55 9.61 8.62
CA GLY A 28 15.03 8.97 9.85
C GLY A 28 14.05 7.99 10.49
N HIS A 29 13.02 7.56 9.74
CA HIS A 29 12.08 6.54 10.19
C HIS A 29 12.65 5.12 10.00
N ARG A 30 11.97 4.15 10.61
CA ARG A 30 12.22 2.72 10.44
C ARG A 30 11.18 2.17 9.46
N VAL A 31 11.60 1.33 8.52
CA VAL A 31 10.73 0.82 7.46
C VAL A 31 10.89 -0.68 7.31
N GLY A 32 9.79 -1.42 7.47
CA GLY A 32 9.67 -2.80 7.02
C GLY A 32 9.21 -2.76 5.57
N ALA A 33 10.01 -3.27 4.65
CA ALA A 33 9.76 -3.22 3.22
C ALA A 33 9.39 -4.62 2.72
N SER A 34 8.12 -4.82 2.40
CA SER A 34 7.64 -6.07 1.81
C SER A 34 7.53 -6.00 0.30
N GLY A 35 8.13 -6.98 -0.37
CA GLY A 35 8.13 -7.13 -1.82
C GLY A 35 9.19 -8.13 -2.26
N LYS A 36 9.26 -8.41 -3.57
CA LYS A 36 10.34 -9.20 -4.18
C LYS A 36 11.72 -8.67 -3.79
N ALA A 37 12.71 -9.56 -3.75
CA ALA A 37 14.10 -9.16 -3.60
C ALA A 37 14.50 -8.19 -4.73
N SER A 38 15.16 -7.08 -4.38
CA SER A 38 15.67 -6.12 -5.36
C SER A 38 17.01 -5.54 -4.90
N GLU A 39 17.89 -5.26 -5.85
CA GLU A 39 19.20 -4.63 -5.62
C GLU A 39 19.04 -3.23 -4.99
N ALA A 40 17.95 -2.54 -5.30
CA ALA A 40 17.63 -1.25 -4.70
C ALA A 40 17.39 -1.37 -3.19
N LEU A 41 16.57 -2.34 -2.74
CA LEU A 41 16.35 -2.59 -1.32
C LEU A 41 17.63 -3.06 -0.60
N GLU A 42 18.50 -3.79 -1.30
CA GLU A 42 19.83 -4.16 -0.78
C GLU A 42 20.72 -2.95 -0.56
N THR A 43 20.79 -2.07 -1.55
CA THR A 43 21.56 -0.82 -1.47
C THR A 43 21.07 0.05 -0.32
N LEU A 44 19.75 0.18 -0.15
CA LEU A 44 19.15 0.91 0.97
C LEU A 44 19.44 0.23 2.32
N ALA A 45 19.46 -1.10 2.38
CA ALA A 45 19.78 -1.81 3.61
C ALA A 45 21.24 -1.57 4.04
N VAL A 46 22.18 -1.57 3.08
CA VAL A 46 23.58 -1.19 3.33
C VAL A 46 23.69 0.24 3.86
N ARG A 47 22.93 1.18 3.28
CA ARG A 47 22.97 2.60 3.64
C ARG A 47 22.30 2.92 4.98
N HIS A 48 21.17 2.28 5.30
CA HIS A 48 20.33 2.62 6.45
C HIS A 48 20.39 1.61 7.61
N GLY A 49 21.04 0.46 7.41
CA GLY A 49 21.27 -0.55 8.45
C GLY A 49 19.97 -1.07 9.06
N SER A 50 19.93 -1.16 10.40
CA SER A 50 18.80 -1.70 11.16
C SER A 50 17.49 -0.88 11.06
N ARG A 51 17.52 0.28 10.41
CA ARG A 51 16.29 1.04 10.11
C ARG A 51 15.48 0.44 8.97
N LEU A 52 16.07 -0.40 8.11
CA LEU A 52 15.35 -1.09 7.06
C LEU A 52 15.30 -2.59 7.34
N LEU A 53 14.10 -3.15 7.48
CA LEU A 53 13.87 -4.59 7.45
C LEU A 53 13.38 -4.95 6.05
N ARG A 54 14.12 -5.83 5.36
CA ARG A 54 13.67 -6.41 4.09
C ARG A 54 12.82 -7.63 4.39
N LEU A 55 11.59 -7.66 3.90
CA LEU A 55 10.59 -8.68 4.17
C LEU A 55 10.16 -9.33 2.85
N PRO A 56 10.94 -10.29 2.31
CA PRO A 56 10.81 -10.78 0.93
C PRO A 56 9.65 -11.77 0.75
N TRP A 57 8.47 -11.42 1.25
CA TRP A 57 7.30 -12.28 1.32
C TRP A 57 6.20 -11.81 0.36
N GLN A 58 5.60 -12.76 -0.35
CA GLN A 58 4.38 -12.54 -1.13
C GLN A 58 3.19 -12.48 -0.19
N LEU A 59 2.59 -11.31 -0.02
CA LEU A 59 1.64 -11.07 1.08
C LEU A 59 0.24 -11.64 0.82
N HIS A 60 -0.07 -12.03 -0.42
CA HIS A 60 -1.30 -12.74 -0.77
C HIS A 60 -1.27 -14.21 -0.32
N GLU A 61 -0.08 -14.80 -0.16
CA GLU A 61 0.07 -16.16 0.35
C GLU A 61 -0.25 -16.25 1.84
N GLU A 62 -0.87 -17.37 2.23
CA GLU A 62 -1.26 -17.64 3.62
C GLU A 62 -0.05 -17.60 4.58
N GLY A 63 -0.20 -16.92 5.73
CA GLY A 63 0.81 -16.83 6.78
C GLY A 63 2.01 -15.93 6.48
N LYS A 64 2.17 -15.42 5.26
CA LYS A 64 3.30 -14.56 4.87
C LYS A 64 3.24 -13.17 5.50
N ALA A 65 2.06 -12.55 5.53
CA ALA A 65 1.87 -11.28 6.22
C ALA A 65 2.08 -11.41 7.74
N ALA A 66 1.67 -12.53 8.34
CA ALA A 66 1.91 -12.81 9.75
C ALA A 66 3.42 -12.95 10.05
N SER A 67 4.15 -13.66 9.19
CA SER A 67 5.61 -13.80 9.29
C SER A 67 6.33 -12.45 9.16
N ALA A 68 5.86 -11.58 8.26
CA ALA A 68 6.37 -10.22 8.12
C ALA A 68 6.12 -9.39 9.39
N ALA A 69 4.90 -9.43 9.93
CA ALA A 69 4.54 -8.75 11.18
C ALA A 69 5.34 -9.28 12.37
N GLU A 70 5.62 -10.58 12.45
CA GLU A 70 6.46 -11.17 13.50
C GLU A 70 7.89 -10.61 13.46
N GLN A 71 8.49 -10.50 12.28
CA GLN A 71 9.83 -9.91 12.13
C GLN A 71 9.85 -8.43 12.53
N ILE A 72 8.82 -7.68 12.16
CA ILE A 72 8.65 -6.28 12.59
C ILE A 72 8.49 -6.21 14.11
N CYS A 73 7.68 -7.08 14.70
CA CYS A 73 7.46 -7.18 16.14
C CYS A 73 8.77 -7.46 16.89
N HIS A 74 9.55 -8.42 16.40
CA HIS A 74 10.84 -8.78 17.00
C HIS A 74 11.82 -7.61 17.00
N ALA A 75 11.84 -6.83 15.92
CA ALA A 75 12.75 -5.69 15.80
C ALA A 75 12.30 -4.45 16.58
N TRP A 76 11.00 -4.10 16.54
CA TRP A 76 10.51 -2.78 16.97
C TRP A 76 9.31 -2.83 17.92
N CYS A 77 8.74 -4.01 18.17
CA CYS A 77 7.59 -4.28 19.06
C CYS A 77 6.26 -3.58 18.73
N SER A 78 6.28 -2.60 17.82
CA SER A 78 5.16 -1.69 17.52
C SER A 78 5.31 -1.14 16.10
N LEU A 79 4.18 -0.68 15.56
CA LEU A 79 4.09 -0.05 14.25
C LEU A 79 3.33 1.26 14.36
N ASP A 80 3.84 2.34 13.77
CA ASP A 80 3.14 3.63 13.74
C ASP A 80 2.40 3.87 12.43
N GLY A 81 2.75 3.13 11.37
CA GLY A 81 2.08 3.24 10.09
C GLY A 81 2.13 1.97 9.26
N LEU A 82 1.01 1.62 8.64
CA LEU A 82 0.95 0.63 7.56
C LEU A 82 0.63 1.36 6.25
N ILE A 83 1.48 1.19 5.23
CA ILE A 83 1.24 1.67 3.88
C ILE A 83 1.01 0.47 2.98
N ILE A 84 -0.26 0.22 2.66
CA ILE A 84 -0.66 -0.79 1.68
C ILE A 84 -0.55 -0.11 0.32
N ASN A 85 0.52 -0.41 -0.42
CA ASN A 85 0.66 -0.01 -1.82
C ASN A 85 0.27 -1.22 -2.69
N ALA A 86 -1.04 -1.42 -2.85
CA ALA A 86 -1.61 -2.51 -3.63
C ALA A 86 -1.59 -2.14 -5.11
N GLY A 87 -1.07 -3.05 -5.96
CA GLY A 87 -0.83 -2.76 -7.37
C GLY A 87 0.26 -3.61 -8.01
N THR A 88 0.69 -4.72 -7.38
CA THR A 88 1.57 -5.67 -8.04
C THR A 88 0.85 -6.27 -9.24
N SER A 89 1.32 -5.94 -10.44
CA SER A 89 0.95 -6.58 -11.69
C SER A 89 2.05 -7.57 -12.07
N ASP A 90 2.32 -8.52 -11.17
CA ASP A 90 3.51 -9.38 -11.26
C ASP A 90 3.36 -10.59 -12.18
N TYR A 91 2.21 -10.75 -12.83
CA TYR A 91 1.93 -11.90 -13.69
C TYR A 91 1.09 -11.47 -14.88
N LEU A 92 1.72 -11.21 -16.01
CA LEU A 92 1.11 -11.45 -17.31
C LEU A 92 1.97 -12.57 -17.94
N ALA A 93 1.54 -13.81 -17.78
CA ALA A 93 2.04 -14.88 -18.64
C ALA A 93 1.41 -14.65 -20.03
N ASP A 94 2.22 -14.71 -21.08
CA ASP A 94 1.79 -14.39 -22.46
C ASP A 94 0.68 -15.32 -23.01
N ASP A 95 0.31 -16.38 -22.28
CA ASP A 95 -0.55 -17.48 -22.70
C ASP A 95 -1.90 -17.64 -21.95
N VAL A 96 -2.26 -16.69 -21.06
CA VAL A 96 -3.53 -16.71 -20.32
C VAL A 96 -4.50 -15.67 -20.90
N ALA A 97 -5.80 -15.99 -20.97
CA ALA A 97 -6.81 -15.02 -21.38
C ALA A 97 -6.82 -13.80 -20.45
N ASP A 98 -6.88 -12.59 -21.02
CA ASP A 98 -6.76 -11.31 -20.29
C ASP A 98 -7.71 -11.20 -19.07
N SER A 99 -8.90 -11.83 -19.13
CA SER A 99 -9.87 -11.81 -18.04
C SER A 99 -9.42 -12.57 -16.79
N ASP A 100 -8.81 -13.74 -16.96
CA ASP A 100 -8.46 -14.64 -15.86
C ASP A 100 -7.22 -14.13 -15.13
N VAL A 101 -6.28 -13.55 -15.90
CA VAL A 101 -5.10 -12.86 -15.34
C VAL A 101 -5.53 -11.66 -14.51
N PHE A 102 -6.47 -10.87 -15.03
CA PHE A 102 -6.96 -9.69 -14.36
C PHE A 102 -7.66 -10.04 -13.04
N GLU A 103 -8.53 -11.05 -13.03
CA GLU A 103 -9.20 -11.53 -11.82
C GLU A 103 -8.21 -12.01 -10.76
N ALA A 104 -7.17 -12.75 -11.16
CA ALA A 104 -6.11 -13.20 -10.26
C ALA A 104 -5.35 -12.01 -9.63
N ILE A 105 -4.94 -11.02 -10.44
CA ILE A 105 -4.22 -9.84 -9.94
C ILE A 105 -5.05 -9.07 -8.90
N VAL A 106 -6.34 -8.84 -9.18
CA VAL A 106 -7.20 -8.10 -8.24
C VAL A 106 -7.45 -8.93 -6.99
N THR A 107 -7.64 -10.24 -7.11
CA THR A 107 -7.79 -11.16 -5.97
C THR A 107 -6.54 -11.16 -5.08
N ASP A 108 -5.35 -11.26 -5.65
CA ASP A 108 -4.10 -11.24 -4.90
C ASP A 108 -3.89 -9.90 -4.18
N ASN A 109 -4.21 -8.78 -4.84
CA ASN A 109 -4.14 -7.46 -4.23
C ASN A 109 -5.14 -7.31 -3.06
N GLN A 110 -6.35 -7.88 -3.19
CA GLN A 110 -7.34 -7.92 -2.11
C GLN A 110 -6.81 -8.74 -0.93
N LEU A 111 -6.40 -9.98 -1.16
CA LEU A 111 -5.88 -10.88 -0.12
C LEU A 111 -4.66 -10.29 0.59
N ALA A 112 -3.70 -9.73 -0.17
CA ALA A 112 -2.54 -9.08 0.40
C ALA A 112 -2.94 -7.90 1.31
N SER A 113 -3.92 -7.09 0.90
CA SER A 113 -4.41 -5.96 1.70
C SER A 113 -5.06 -6.42 3.01
N GLU A 114 -5.91 -7.46 2.93
CA GLU A 114 -6.57 -8.08 4.07
C GLU A 114 -5.57 -8.68 5.06
N HIS A 115 -4.66 -9.53 4.57
CA HIS A 115 -3.65 -10.19 5.38
C HIS A 115 -2.71 -9.20 6.06
N CYS A 116 -2.28 -8.15 5.36
CA CYS A 116 -1.40 -7.12 5.91
C CYS A 116 -2.09 -6.31 6.99
N LEU A 117 -3.33 -5.86 6.73
CA LEU A 117 -4.08 -5.10 7.72
C LEU A 117 -4.28 -5.94 9.00
N ALA A 118 -4.79 -7.17 8.86
CA ALA A 118 -5.04 -8.06 9.98
C ALA A 118 -3.76 -8.34 10.80
N SER A 119 -2.63 -8.58 10.12
CA SER A 119 -1.35 -8.86 10.78
C SER A 119 -0.72 -7.63 11.44
N ALA A 120 -1.00 -6.43 10.92
CA ALA A 120 -0.47 -5.18 11.45
C ALA A 120 -1.25 -4.66 12.67
N LEU A 121 -2.54 -4.97 12.80
CA LEU A 121 -3.42 -4.45 13.87
C LEU A 121 -2.81 -4.57 15.29
N PRO A 122 -2.27 -5.73 15.72
CA PRO A 122 -1.69 -5.85 17.06
C PRO A 122 -0.46 -4.96 17.31
N LEU A 123 0.26 -4.59 16.24
CA LEU A 123 1.42 -3.72 16.29
C LEU A 123 1.02 -2.24 16.24
N LEU A 124 0.02 -1.91 15.42
CA LEU A 124 -0.57 -0.58 15.31
C LEU A 124 -1.23 -0.16 16.63
N ALA A 125 -1.90 -1.08 17.32
CA ALA A 125 -2.49 -0.83 18.64
C ALA A 125 -1.45 -0.43 19.71
N LYS A 126 -0.17 -0.75 19.50
CA LYS A 126 0.96 -0.37 20.38
C LYS A 126 1.73 0.84 19.86
N GLY A 127 1.39 1.33 18.66
CA GLY A 127 2.06 2.42 17.99
C GLY A 127 1.73 3.79 18.55
N TYR A 128 2.56 4.77 18.23
CA TYR A 128 2.34 6.17 18.50
C TYR A 128 1.58 6.82 17.33
N GLN A 129 0.36 7.26 17.63
CA GLN A 129 -0.58 7.86 16.66
C GLN A 129 -0.71 7.01 15.37
N PRO A 130 -1.11 5.73 15.50
CA PRO A 130 -1.09 4.77 14.41
C PRO A 130 -1.98 5.19 13.24
N GLN A 131 -1.58 4.82 12.02
CA GLN A 131 -2.33 5.13 10.81
C GLN A 131 -2.14 4.05 9.74
N VAL A 132 -3.16 3.86 8.91
CA VAL A 132 -3.11 3.06 7.69
C VAL A 132 -3.28 4.00 6.50
N MET A 133 -2.43 3.87 5.49
CA MET A 133 -2.63 4.48 4.17
C MET A 133 -2.74 3.37 3.13
N ALA A 134 -3.90 3.26 2.50
CA ALA A 134 -4.16 2.26 1.48
C ALA A 134 -4.19 2.95 0.11
N ILE A 135 -3.20 2.65 -0.73
CA ILE A 135 -2.96 3.26 -2.03
C ILE A 135 -3.35 2.26 -3.11
N PHE A 136 -4.25 2.70 -3.99
CA PHE A 136 -4.79 1.92 -5.08
C PHE A 136 -4.58 2.66 -6.39
N ASN A 137 -4.26 1.91 -7.45
CA ASN A 137 -4.29 2.40 -8.83
C ASN A 137 -5.63 2.05 -9.49
N ARG A 138 -5.81 2.39 -10.78
CA ARG A 138 -7.07 2.09 -11.48
C ARG A 138 -7.35 0.60 -11.55
N TYR A 139 -6.36 -0.27 -11.75
CA TYR A 139 -6.55 -1.72 -11.82
C TYR A 139 -6.95 -2.33 -10.49
N SER A 140 -6.26 -1.98 -9.40
CA SER A 140 -6.63 -2.46 -8.05
C SER A 140 -7.93 -1.84 -7.53
N ALA A 141 -8.36 -0.72 -8.10
CA ALA A 141 -9.64 -0.07 -7.79
C ALA A 141 -10.81 -0.54 -8.67
N LEU A 142 -10.57 -1.44 -9.63
CA LEU A 142 -11.63 -2.02 -10.45
C LEU A 142 -12.50 -2.97 -9.63
N GLN A 143 -13.69 -3.21 -10.17
CA GLN A 143 -14.66 -4.13 -9.61
C GLN A 143 -14.38 -5.54 -10.14
N LEU A 144 -14.25 -6.53 -9.26
CA LEU A 144 -14.27 -7.94 -9.62
C LEU A 144 -15.67 -8.34 -10.11
N TYR A 145 -15.72 -9.33 -11.00
CA TYR A 145 -16.96 -9.89 -11.57
C TYR A 145 -17.74 -8.92 -12.49
N SER A 146 -19.03 -9.18 -12.69
CA SER A 146 -19.85 -8.46 -13.66
C SER A 146 -19.91 -6.95 -13.36
N PRO A 147 -19.66 -6.06 -14.35
CA PRO A 147 -19.71 -4.61 -14.18
C PRO A 147 -21.11 -4.06 -13.81
N THR A 148 -22.15 -4.91 -13.91
CA THR A 148 -23.52 -4.58 -13.50
C THR A 148 -23.80 -4.83 -12.02
N GLN A 149 -22.89 -5.49 -11.28
CA GLN A 149 -23.05 -5.72 -9.85
C GLN A 149 -22.80 -4.44 -9.06
N VAL A 150 -23.31 -4.39 -7.83
CA VAL A 150 -23.02 -3.30 -6.90
C VAL A 150 -21.57 -3.42 -6.44
N SER A 151 -20.86 -2.28 -6.39
CA SER A 151 -19.53 -2.22 -5.79
C SER A 151 -19.65 -2.34 -4.27
N ALA A 152 -18.93 -3.30 -3.70
CA ALA A 152 -18.96 -3.66 -2.28
C ALA A 152 -17.58 -4.20 -1.86
N GLY A 153 -17.30 -4.32 -0.56
CA GLY A 153 -15.98 -4.76 -0.10
C GLY A 153 -15.51 -6.11 -0.66
N TRP A 154 -16.41 -7.06 -0.93
CA TRP A 154 -16.04 -8.36 -1.49
C TRP A 154 -15.64 -8.34 -2.97
N ASN A 155 -15.87 -7.23 -3.69
CA ASN A 155 -15.49 -7.09 -5.11
C ASN A 155 -14.71 -5.82 -5.43
N ASN A 156 -14.32 -5.02 -4.43
CA ASN A 156 -13.62 -3.76 -4.65
C ASN A 156 -12.75 -3.38 -3.45
N VAL A 157 -11.43 -3.47 -3.62
CA VAL A 157 -10.45 -3.24 -2.54
C VAL A 157 -10.53 -1.85 -1.90
N PRO A 158 -10.71 -0.74 -2.67
CA PRO A 158 -10.93 0.57 -2.06
C PRO A 158 -12.20 0.61 -1.20
N GLN A 159 -13.29 0.00 -1.66
CA GLN A 159 -14.54 -0.07 -0.91
C GLN A 159 -14.38 -0.93 0.36
N TRP A 160 -13.72 -2.07 0.27
CA TRP A 160 -13.37 -2.89 1.44
C TRP A 160 -12.57 -2.10 2.46
N SER A 161 -11.58 -1.33 2.01
CA SER A 161 -10.76 -0.48 2.89
C SER A 161 -11.63 0.56 3.61
N ARG A 162 -12.55 1.21 2.88
CA ARG A 162 -13.49 2.17 3.47
C ARG A 162 -14.39 1.55 4.53
N GLU A 163 -14.81 0.30 4.34
CA GLU A 163 -15.62 -0.45 5.31
C GLU A 163 -14.84 -0.71 6.62
N GLN A 164 -13.50 -0.79 6.58
CA GLN A 164 -12.67 -0.94 7.78
C GLN A 164 -12.55 0.34 8.62
N ARG A 165 -12.94 1.50 8.08
CA ARG A 165 -12.69 2.81 8.68
C ARG A 165 -13.24 2.93 10.11
N GLN A 166 -14.48 2.50 10.33
CA GLN A 166 -15.10 2.62 11.65
C GLN A 166 -14.41 1.72 12.67
N VAL A 167 -14.11 0.47 12.28
CA VAL A 167 -13.41 -0.51 13.12
C VAL A 167 -12.00 -0.03 13.52
N LEU A 168 -11.28 0.57 12.58
CA LEU A 168 -9.95 1.15 12.84
C LEU A 168 -10.04 2.39 13.74
N LYS A 169 -11.02 3.26 13.49
CA LYS A 169 -11.26 4.46 14.30
C LYS A 169 -11.59 4.12 15.75
N ASP A 170 -12.39 3.08 15.98
CA ASP A 170 -12.74 2.60 17.33
C ASP A 170 -11.51 2.07 18.09
N GLN A 171 -10.45 1.69 17.37
CA GLN A 171 -9.14 1.31 17.91
C GLN A 171 -8.14 2.48 17.97
N GLY A 172 -8.55 3.70 17.61
CA GLY A 172 -7.68 4.88 17.57
C GLY A 172 -6.68 4.89 16.40
N ILE A 173 -6.95 4.12 15.33
CA ILE A 173 -6.12 4.04 14.13
C ILE A 173 -6.79 4.84 13.00
N ASP A 174 -6.09 5.83 12.46
CA ASP A 174 -6.60 6.59 11.32
C ASP A 174 -6.43 5.82 10.02
N LEU A 175 -7.35 6.01 9.07
CA LEU A 175 -7.28 5.40 7.74
C LEU A 175 -7.33 6.48 6.66
N THR A 176 -6.36 6.46 5.75
CA THR A 176 -6.36 7.25 4.51
C THR A 176 -6.48 6.31 3.32
N VAL A 177 -7.54 6.45 2.55
CA VAL A 177 -7.71 5.73 1.28
C VAL A 177 -7.27 6.64 0.14
N VAL A 178 -6.26 6.21 -0.60
CA VAL A 178 -5.77 6.89 -1.80
C VAL A 178 -6.21 6.06 -2.99
N ALA A 179 -7.10 6.62 -3.81
CA ALA A 179 -7.63 5.91 -4.98
C ALA A 179 -7.86 6.88 -6.14
N PRO A 180 -7.96 6.40 -7.38
CA PRO A 180 -8.43 7.20 -8.49
C PRO A 180 -9.83 7.72 -8.23
N GLN A 181 -10.21 8.79 -8.91
CA GLN A 181 -11.54 9.35 -8.84
C GLN A 181 -12.56 8.35 -9.37
N SER A 182 -13.52 7.98 -8.52
CA SER A 182 -14.69 7.23 -8.96
C SER A 182 -15.69 8.18 -9.59
N LEU A 183 -16.11 7.90 -10.82
CA LEU A 183 -17.21 8.60 -11.47
C LEU A 183 -18.57 8.29 -10.82
N LYS A 184 -18.69 7.15 -10.12
CA LYS A 184 -19.91 6.74 -9.40
C LYS A 184 -19.98 7.34 -7.99
N THR A 185 -18.84 7.54 -7.35
CA THR A 185 -18.74 8.08 -5.98
C THR A 185 -17.66 9.17 -5.95
N PRO A 186 -17.99 10.42 -6.31
CA PRO A 186 -17.01 11.49 -6.35
C PRO A 186 -16.47 11.77 -4.95
N VAL A 187 -15.16 11.58 -4.77
CA VAL A 187 -14.42 11.89 -3.53
C VAL A 187 -14.20 13.40 -3.39
N THR A 188 -14.05 14.09 -4.52
CA THR A 188 -13.89 15.55 -4.62
C THR A 188 -14.95 16.12 -5.57
N SER A 189 -15.39 17.37 -5.32
CA SER A 189 -16.35 18.08 -6.18
C SER A 189 -15.75 18.54 -7.51
N VAL A 190 -14.42 18.60 -7.60
CA VAL A 190 -13.66 18.94 -8.82
C VAL A 190 -13.05 17.66 -9.39
N GLN A 191 -13.18 17.49 -10.72
CA GLN A 191 -12.55 16.38 -11.42
C GLN A 191 -11.03 16.52 -11.34
N ALA A 192 -10.35 15.50 -10.81
CA ALA A 192 -8.90 15.50 -10.73
C ALA A 192 -8.32 15.30 -12.14
N VAL A 193 -7.37 16.15 -12.51
CA VAL A 193 -6.66 16.02 -13.79
C VAL A 193 -5.50 15.03 -13.59
N PRO A 194 -5.36 13.99 -14.44
CA PRO A 194 -4.22 13.08 -14.35
C PRO A 194 -2.89 13.81 -14.50
N ASN A 195 -1.97 13.54 -13.59
CA ASN A 195 -0.63 14.12 -13.58
C ASN A 195 0.42 13.09 -14.02
N ALA A 196 1.50 13.57 -14.65
CA ALA A 196 2.67 12.77 -15.00
C ALA A 196 3.59 12.57 -13.78
N TRP A 197 3.11 11.81 -12.79
CA TRP A 197 3.86 11.55 -11.57
C TRP A 197 5.12 10.72 -11.82
N THR A 198 6.22 11.15 -11.20
CA THR A 198 7.36 10.26 -10.91
C THR A 198 7.13 9.54 -9.58
N PRO A 199 7.75 8.36 -9.36
CA PRO A 199 7.69 7.67 -8.06
C PRO A 199 8.06 8.57 -6.88
N GLN A 200 9.15 9.33 -7.01
CA GLN A 200 9.64 10.22 -5.95
C GLN A 200 8.65 11.36 -5.69
N GLY A 201 8.13 12.00 -6.75
CA GLY A 201 7.16 13.10 -6.60
C GLY A 201 5.85 12.64 -5.95
N ALA A 202 5.35 11.47 -6.32
CA ALA A 202 4.17 10.89 -5.70
C ALA A 202 4.43 10.47 -4.23
N ALA A 203 5.60 9.89 -3.93
CA ALA A 203 5.97 9.55 -2.56
C ALA A 203 6.09 10.79 -1.66
N ASP A 204 6.70 11.87 -2.16
CA ASP A 204 6.80 13.15 -1.47
C ASP A 204 5.43 13.73 -1.12
N GLU A 205 4.51 13.75 -2.09
CA GLU A 205 3.15 14.22 -1.89
C GLU A 205 2.43 13.35 -0.86
N LEU A 206 2.43 12.03 -1.02
CA LEU A 206 1.74 11.11 -0.13
C LEU A 206 2.26 11.18 1.31
N ILE A 207 3.57 11.27 1.51
CA ILE A 207 4.15 11.40 2.86
C ILE A 207 3.81 12.76 3.49
N THR A 208 3.77 13.83 2.69
CA THR A 208 3.32 15.15 3.17
C THR A 208 1.86 15.10 3.62
N ARG A 209 1.00 14.45 2.83
CA ARG A 209 -0.43 14.30 3.11
C ARG A 209 -0.72 13.29 4.22
N LEU A 210 0.17 12.31 4.46
CA LEU A 210 0.05 11.34 5.54
C LEU A 210 -0.12 12.02 6.90
N ALA A 211 0.64 13.10 7.15
CA ALA A 211 0.56 13.89 8.37
C ALA A 211 -0.78 14.60 8.58
N LEU A 212 -1.53 14.86 7.50
CA LEU A 212 -2.84 15.53 7.54
C LEU A 212 -3.97 14.60 7.95
N ARG A 213 -3.77 13.28 7.88
CA ARG A 213 -4.76 12.25 8.28
C ARG A 213 -6.10 12.40 7.56
N GLU A 214 -6.06 12.80 6.31
CA GLU A 214 -7.27 12.93 5.51
C GLU A 214 -7.87 11.54 5.25
N PRO A 215 -9.19 11.39 5.35
CA PRO A 215 -9.83 10.09 5.17
C PRO A 215 -9.68 9.58 3.73
N GLU A 216 -9.72 10.48 2.75
CA GLU A 216 -9.65 10.14 1.33
C GLU A 216 -8.68 11.09 0.61
N LEU A 217 -7.92 10.54 -0.33
CA LEU A 217 -7.07 11.29 -1.25
C LEU A 217 -7.29 10.76 -2.67
N VAL A 218 -7.21 11.67 -3.63
CA VAL A 218 -7.26 11.32 -5.05
C VAL A 218 -5.85 11.37 -5.63
N LEU A 219 -5.40 10.27 -6.19
CA LEU A 219 -4.15 10.19 -6.95
C LEU A 219 -4.47 9.76 -8.39
N GLU A 220 -4.66 10.73 -9.27
CA GLU A 220 -4.83 10.50 -10.70
C GLU A 220 -3.47 10.53 -11.41
N VAL A 221 -3.18 9.44 -12.14
CA VAL A 221 -1.89 9.20 -12.78
C VAL A 221 -2.10 9.09 -14.29
N LEU A 222 -1.30 9.83 -15.05
CA LEU A 222 -1.36 9.83 -16.52
C LEU A 222 -0.96 8.46 -17.11
N ASP A 223 0.06 7.83 -16.53
CA ASP A 223 0.56 6.50 -16.91
C ASP A 223 0.80 5.67 -15.66
N ILE A 224 0.03 4.59 -15.47
CA ILE A 224 0.12 3.72 -14.29
C ILE A 224 1.50 3.07 -14.18
N SER A 225 2.13 2.76 -15.33
CA SER A 225 3.45 2.10 -15.34
C SER A 225 4.58 2.98 -14.80
N SER A 226 4.36 4.30 -14.69
CA SER A 226 5.32 5.21 -14.08
C SER A 226 5.48 5.00 -12.58
N LEU A 227 4.39 4.61 -11.89
CA LEU A 227 4.36 4.37 -10.44
C LEU A 227 4.36 2.89 -10.07
N TRP A 228 3.77 2.04 -10.92
CA TRP A 228 3.73 0.58 -10.74
C TRP A 228 4.28 -0.11 -12.00
N PRO A 229 5.60 -0.08 -12.22
CA PRO A 229 6.20 -0.73 -13.38
C PRO A 229 6.04 -2.25 -13.26
N LEU A 230 5.70 -2.91 -14.39
CA LEU A 230 5.70 -4.36 -14.48
C LEU A 230 7.12 -4.89 -14.23
N SER A 231 7.22 -5.96 -13.45
CA SER A 231 8.46 -6.71 -13.33
C SER A 231 8.83 -7.26 -14.71
N ARG A 232 10.00 -6.88 -15.24
CA ARG A 232 10.59 -7.50 -16.42
C ARG A 232 11.25 -8.83 -16.07
#